data_AF-A0A7K5QM27-F1
#
_entry.id   AF-A0A7K5QM27-F1
#
_cell.length_a   1.000
_cell.length_b   1.000
_cell.length_c   1.000
_cell.angle_alpha   90.00
_cell.angle_beta   90.00
_cell.angle_gamma   90.00
#
_symmetry.space_group_name_H-M   'P 1'
#
loop_
_entity.id
_entity.type
_entity.pdbx_description
1 polymer ?
#
loop_
_entity_poly.entity_id
_entity_poly.type
_entity_poly.pdbx_seq_one_letter_code
_entity_poly.pdbx_strand_id
1 'polypeptide(L)'
;MEALRRPALPEDAVRYRLFAAAAEGPGGEALLRRCAELALLRFAPLLASYVWQRQPFRLRYVPRRGETPAHLGGITAFGDNVEDEWFIVYLLREITREFPGLAASIEDNDGEFLLIEAADFLPKWLNPENSENRVFLYKGELHIIPPEEPWEQDWHLSAPCATVPQALALLSTHCEEFLAAEPIRAALHKRIQGYPEKIPASLHRARCFLPAGIAAVLRLRPSLVAAAVQAFYLRDPGDLGACRRPFKTFPAEQRVMALVTFTRCLYAQLVQQQFVPDRRSGYTLPAPSHPQYRAYDLGMKLAHGFEILCSKSSKVAPDAKRNVLSGALWERLLRSLKEKDYFKGEMEGSAKYLELLHMAEDHFQQSVAVPESCDEVSPGDEILTLLQTTSIDVKEFEREAACLPAEDGE
;
A
#
# COMPACT_ATOMS: atom_id res chain seq x y z
N MET A 1 6.75 -24.40 29.73
CA MET A 1 7.54 -23.74 28.67
C MET A 1 6.56 -23.01 27.79
N GLU A 2 6.45 -21.71 28.00
CA GLU A 2 5.55 -20.83 27.25
C GLU A 2 6.14 -20.69 25.85
N ALA A 3 5.57 -21.40 24.86
CA ALA A 3 5.92 -21.19 23.47
C ALA A 3 5.72 -19.69 23.19
N LEU A 4 6.78 -18.99 22.82
CA LEU A 4 6.77 -17.60 22.39
C LEU A 4 5.74 -17.49 21.25
N ARG A 5 4.50 -17.15 21.60
CA ARG A 5 3.43 -16.93 20.62
C ARG A 5 3.93 -15.82 19.71
N ARG A 6 4.06 -16.12 18.41
CA ARG A 6 4.26 -15.11 17.38
C ARG A 6 3.24 -13.99 17.62
N PRO A 7 3.63 -12.70 17.59
CA PRO A 7 2.65 -11.62 17.71
C PRO A 7 1.63 -11.79 16.59
N ALA A 8 0.36 -11.95 16.99
CA ALA A 8 -0.75 -12.11 16.06
C ALA A 8 -0.73 -10.95 15.06
N LEU A 9 -0.93 -11.28 13.78
CA LEU A 9 -1.12 -10.25 12.78
C LEU A 9 -2.42 -9.50 13.08
N PRO A 10 -2.44 -8.17 12.89
CA PRO A 10 -3.71 -7.45 12.82
C PRO A 10 -4.60 -8.09 11.76
N GLU A 11 -5.91 -8.02 11.96
CA GLU A 11 -6.87 -8.37 10.90
C GLU A 11 -6.62 -7.48 9.67
N ASP A 12 -6.86 -8.05 8.49
CA ASP A 12 -6.68 -7.41 7.19
C ASP A 12 -5.27 -6.85 6.97
N ALA A 13 -4.25 -7.59 7.43
CA ALA A 13 -2.85 -7.24 7.27
C ALA A 13 -2.02 -8.42 6.76
N VAL A 14 -1.13 -8.10 5.81
CA VAL A 14 -0.19 -9.07 5.25
C VAL A 14 1.22 -8.76 5.70
N ARG A 15 1.93 -9.79 6.18
CA ARG A 15 3.35 -9.73 6.54
C ARG A 15 4.17 -10.39 5.45
N TYR A 16 5.23 -9.72 5.04
CA TYR A 16 6.15 -10.23 4.04
C TYR A 16 7.59 -10.13 4.53
N ARG A 17 8.37 -11.16 4.23
CA ARG A 17 9.77 -11.30 4.64
C ARG A 17 10.56 -11.84 3.47
N LEU A 18 11.69 -11.21 3.16
CA LEU A 18 12.62 -11.50 2.07
C LEU A 18 13.96 -11.83 2.70
N PHE A 19 14.34 -13.09 2.65
CA PHE A 19 15.56 -13.64 3.22
C PHE A 19 16.62 -13.85 2.14
N ALA A 20 17.90 -13.75 2.50
CA ALA A 20 18.97 -14.30 1.68
C ALA A 20 18.89 -15.83 1.72
N ALA A 21 18.68 -16.47 0.57
CA ALA A 21 18.56 -17.93 0.46
C ALA A 21 19.90 -18.63 0.68
N ALA A 22 21.01 -18.04 0.24
CA ALA A 22 22.35 -18.54 0.55
C ALA A 22 22.82 -18.02 1.92
N ALA A 23 23.41 -18.90 2.73
CA ALA A 23 24.01 -18.52 4.01
C ALA A 23 25.09 -17.45 3.80
N GLU A 24 24.81 -16.22 4.22
CA GLU A 24 25.77 -15.13 4.05
C GLU A 24 26.90 -15.22 5.08
N GLY A 25 28.13 -15.09 4.58
CA GLY A 25 29.29 -14.72 5.40
C GLY A 25 29.15 -13.31 5.99
N PRO A 26 30.24 -12.71 6.52
CA PRO A 26 30.22 -11.37 7.09
C PRO A 26 29.92 -10.32 6.00
N GLY A 27 28.63 -10.00 5.78
CA GLY A 27 28.15 -9.12 4.71
C GLY A 27 26.62 -8.96 4.60
N GLY A 28 25.85 -9.88 5.21
CA GLY A 28 24.38 -9.96 5.23
C GLY A 28 23.60 -8.66 5.17
N GLU A 29 23.87 -7.78 6.13
CA GLU A 29 23.14 -6.52 6.25
C GLU A 29 23.36 -5.60 5.06
N ALA A 30 24.61 -5.46 4.60
CA ALA A 30 24.93 -4.58 3.49
C ALA A 30 24.30 -5.08 2.18
N LEU A 31 24.26 -6.40 1.96
CA LEU A 31 23.60 -6.99 0.82
C LEU A 31 22.09 -6.74 0.86
N LEU A 32 21.43 -7.06 1.98
CA LEU A 32 20.00 -6.87 2.14
C LEU A 32 19.61 -5.39 1.97
N ARG A 33 20.33 -4.46 2.61
CA ARG A 33 20.06 -3.02 2.44
C ARG A 33 20.24 -2.56 1.00
N ARG A 34 21.27 -3.06 0.30
CA ARG A 34 21.48 -2.78 -1.12
C ARG A 34 20.36 -3.35 -1.99
N CYS A 35 19.90 -4.57 -1.71
CA CYS A 35 18.75 -5.17 -2.40
C CYS A 35 17.46 -4.36 -2.16
N ALA A 36 17.22 -3.90 -0.94
CA ALA A 36 16.06 -3.05 -0.62
C ALA A 36 16.08 -1.75 -1.44
N GLU A 37 17.24 -1.08 -1.50
CA GLU A 37 17.41 0.13 -2.30
C GLU A 37 17.22 -0.13 -3.80
N LEU A 38 17.83 -1.19 -4.33
CA LEU A 38 17.69 -1.53 -5.75
C LEU A 38 16.25 -1.93 -6.10
N ALA A 39 15.56 -2.68 -5.23
CA ALA A 39 14.15 -3.02 -5.39
C ALA A 39 13.27 -1.76 -5.39
N LEU A 40 13.48 -0.85 -4.42
CA LEU A 40 12.78 0.44 -4.39
C LEU A 40 12.97 1.20 -5.71
N LEU A 41 14.23 1.36 -6.16
CA LEU A 41 14.51 2.05 -7.42
C LEU A 41 13.88 1.32 -8.61
N ARG A 42 13.91 -0.03 -8.62
CA ARG A 42 13.36 -0.90 -9.66
C ARG A 42 11.85 -0.69 -9.84
N PHE A 43 11.11 -0.75 -8.74
CA PHE A 43 9.65 -0.78 -8.72
C PHE A 43 8.99 0.58 -8.42
N ALA A 44 9.78 1.64 -8.24
CA ALA A 44 9.29 3.00 -7.98
C ALA A 44 8.17 3.48 -8.91
N PRO A 45 8.21 3.29 -10.25
CA PRO A 45 7.12 3.72 -11.13
C PRO A 45 5.77 3.09 -10.78
N LEU A 46 5.79 1.79 -10.41
CA LEU A 46 4.58 1.04 -10.04
C LEU A 46 4.07 1.49 -8.68
N LEU A 47 4.97 1.57 -7.70
CA LEU A 47 4.63 1.92 -6.33
C LEU A 47 4.14 3.38 -6.19
N ALA A 48 4.71 4.31 -6.97
CA ALA A 48 4.29 5.70 -7.01
C ALA A 48 2.93 5.89 -7.69
N SER A 49 2.61 5.06 -8.70
CA SER A 49 1.32 5.12 -9.39
C SER A 49 0.17 4.44 -8.63
N TYR A 50 0.48 3.67 -7.59
CA TYR A 50 -0.48 2.85 -6.87
C TYR A 50 -1.09 3.60 -5.67
N VAL A 51 -2.42 3.62 -5.58
CA VAL A 51 -3.14 4.20 -4.44
C VAL A 51 -3.45 3.09 -3.43
N TRP A 52 -2.72 3.09 -2.31
CA TRP A 52 -2.90 2.11 -1.23
C TRP A 52 -4.14 2.40 -0.40
N GLN A 53 -4.76 1.36 0.14
CA GLN A 53 -5.94 1.47 0.98
C GLN A 53 -5.59 2.04 2.35
N ARG A 54 -4.82 1.34 3.20
CA ARG A 54 -4.43 1.87 4.53
C ARG A 54 -2.94 2.17 4.62
N GLN A 55 -2.09 1.20 4.30
CA GLN A 55 -0.65 1.33 4.43
C GLN A 55 0.04 0.93 3.12
N PRO A 56 1.12 1.62 2.72
CA PRO A 56 1.86 1.22 1.54
C PRO A 56 2.75 0.01 1.79
N PHE A 57 3.22 -0.60 0.69
CA PHE A 57 4.33 -1.55 0.74
C PHE A 57 5.62 -0.88 1.23
N ARG A 58 6.22 -1.44 2.29
CA ARG A 58 7.43 -0.92 2.96
C ARG A 58 8.44 -2.04 3.14
N LEU A 59 9.57 -1.92 2.48
CA LEU A 59 10.64 -2.90 2.59
C LEU A 59 11.77 -2.37 3.48
N ARG A 60 11.91 -2.92 4.68
CA ARG A 60 12.92 -2.46 5.67
C ARG A 60 13.83 -3.60 6.10
N TYR A 61 15.07 -3.26 6.43
CA TYR A 61 15.97 -4.23 7.05
C TYR A 61 15.53 -4.54 8.48
N VAL A 62 15.38 -5.82 8.77
CA VAL A 62 15.06 -6.34 10.10
C VAL A 62 16.27 -7.17 10.55
N PRO A 63 16.95 -6.79 11.65
CA PRO A 63 18.07 -7.56 12.16
C PRO A 63 17.60 -8.93 12.69
N ARG A 64 18.52 -9.89 12.76
CA ARG A 64 18.26 -11.23 13.28
C ARG A 64 17.60 -11.15 14.67
N ARG A 65 16.52 -11.91 14.87
CA ARG A 65 15.84 -12.05 16.16
C ARG A 65 15.55 -13.52 16.45
N GLY A 66 16.20 -14.07 17.48
CA GLY A 66 16.09 -15.48 17.82
C GLY A 66 16.47 -16.39 16.63
N GLU A 67 15.53 -17.27 16.25
CA GLU A 67 15.68 -18.20 15.13
C GLU A 67 15.37 -17.58 13.76
N THR A 68 14.78 -16.37 13.72
CA THR A 68 14.50 -15.67 12.46
C THR A 68 15.76 -14.95 11.97
N PRO A 69 16.29 -15.28 10.77
CA PRO A 69 17.44 -14.60 10.18
C PRO A 69 17.21 -13.10 9.98
N ALA A 70 18.31 -12.36 9.77
CA ALA A 70 18.19 -11.00 9.25
C ALA A 70 17.52 -11.06 7.87
N HIS A 71 16.60 -10.13 7.61
CA HIS A 71 15.77 -10.14 6.40
C HIS A 71 15.34 -8.74 6.04
N LEU A 72 14.79 -8.58 4.84
CA LEU A 72 13.97 -7.43 4.51
C LEU A 72 12.51 -7.77 4.79
N GLY A 73 11.74 -6.87 5.40
CA GLY A 73 10.35 -7.17 5.67
C GLY A 73 9.51 -5.95 5.99
N GLY A 74 8.20 -6.19 6.04
CA GLY A 74 7.19 -5.20 6.35
C GLY A 74 5.87 -5.88 6.67
N ILE A 75 4.96 -5.06 7.18
CA ILE A 75 3.55 -5.42 7.37
C ILE A 75 2.75 -4.31 6.69
N THR A 76 1.76 -4.71 5.90
CA THR A 76 0.85 -3.79 5.23
C THR A 76 -0.57 -4.14 5.63
N ALA A 77 -1.25 -3.22 6.32
CA ALA A 77 -2.68 -3.30 6.53
C ALA A 77 -3.40 -2.94 5.22
N PHE A 78 -4.03 -3.93 4.58
CA PHE A 78 -4.75 -3.76 3.31
C PHE A 78 -6.24 -3.42 3.52
N GLY A 79 -6.81 -3.70 4.70
CA GLY A 79 -8.22 -3.41 4.99
C GLY A 79 -9.16 -4.12 4.02
N ASP A 80 -10.15 -3.42 3.48
CA ASP A 80 -11.10 -4.03 2.54
C ASP A 80 -10.55 -4.22 1.11
N ASN A 81 -9.35 -3.72 0.79
CA ASN A 81 -8.80 -3.80 -0.56
C ASN A 81 -7.86 -5.00 -0.73
N VAL A 82 -8.44 -6.18 -0.97
CA VAL A 82 -7.69 -7.44 -1.21
C VAL A 82 -6.71 -7.31 -2.39
N GLU A 83 -6.93 -6.38 -3.31
CA GLU A 83 -5.97 -6.11 -4.40
C GLU A 83 -4.62 -5.54 -3.91
N ASP A 84 -4.57 -4.89 -2.74
CA ASP A 84 -3.28 -4.46 -2.12
C ASP A 84 -2.44 -5.69 -1.72
N GLU A 85 -3.07 -6.71 -1.15
CA GLU A 85 -2.42 -7.96 -0.79
C GLU A 85 -1.85 -8.67 -2.03
N TRP A 86 -2.67 -8.82 -3.08
CA TRP A 86 -2.23 -9.47 -4.33
C TRP A 86 -1.20 -8.66 -5.10
N PHE A 87 -1.25 -7.34 -5.02
CA PHE A 87 -0.19 -6.50 -5.58
C PHE A 87 1.14 -6.71 -4.84
N ILE A 88 1.11 -6.92 -3.52
CA ILE A 88 2.31 -7.28 -2.75
C ILE A 88 2.84 -8.66 -3.17
N VAL A 89 1.98 -9.66 -3.37
CA VAL A 89 2.40 -10.98 -3.91
C VAL A 89 3.12 -10.81 -5.24
N TYR A 90 2.55 -10.02 -6.16
CA TYR A 90 3.18 -9.69 -7.43
C TYR A 90 4.54 -9.01 -7.23
N LEU A 91 4.64 -8.00 -6.37
CA LEU A 91 5.91 -7.32 -6.08
C LEU A 91 6.97 -8.27 -5.53
N LEU A 92 6.62 -9.15 -4.59
CA LEU A 92 7.56 -10.13 -4.02
C LEU A 92 8.03 -11.14 -5.07
N ARG A 93 7.14 -11.60 -5.94
CA ARG A 93 7.50 -12.45 -7.07
C ARG A 93 8.51 -11.75 -7.97
N GLU A 94 8.24 -10.49 -8.32
CA GLU A 94 9.11 -9.71 -9.19
C GLU A 94 10.46 -9.39 -8.54
N ILE A 95 10.47 -9.10 -7.24
CA ILE A 95 11.71 -8.91 -6.46
C ILE A 95 12.53 -10.19 -6.43
N THR A 96 11.94 -11.34 -6.13
CA THR A 96 12.68 -12.62 -6.07
C THR A 96 13.15 -13.09 -7.45
N ARG A 97 12.48 -12.66 -8.52
CA ARG A 97 12.93 -12.86 -9.91
C ARG A 97 14.14 -11.99 -10.27
N GLU A 98 14.11 -10.71 -9.92
CA GLU A 98 15.20 -9.76 -10.17
C GLU A 98 16.44 -10.05 -9.28
N PHE A 99 16.20 -10.50 -8.05
CA PHE A 99 17.22 -10.83 -7.06
C PHE A 99 17.11 -12.32 -6.70
N PRO A 100 17.65 -13.25 -7.52
CA PRO A 100 17.49 -14.70 -7.33
C PRO A 100 18.17 -15.26 -6.08
N GLY A 101 18.96 -14.44 -5.37
CA GLY A 101 19.48 -14.75 -4.04
C GLY A 101 18.48 -14.54 -2.91
N LEU A 102 17.30 -13.97 -3.19
CA LEU A 102 16.25 -13.71 -2.21
C LEU A 102 15.12 -14.73 -2.31
N ALA A 103 14.67 -15.22 -1.16
CA ALA A 103 13.45 -16.00 -1.00
C ALA A 103 12.45 -15.20 -0.17
N ALA A 104 11.20 -15.10 -0.62
CA ALA A 104 10.14 -14.39 0.07
C ALA A 104 9.16 -15.36 0.72
N SER A 105 8.77 -15.10 1.96
CA SER A 105 7.59 -15.67 2.60
C SER A 105 6.55 -14.56 2.79
N ILE A 106 5.28 -14.88 2.61
CA ILE A 106 4.17 -13.95 2.79
C ILE A 106 3.02 -14.65 3.52
N GLU A 107 2.49 -14.03 4.56
CA GLU A 107 1.44 -14.59 5.40
C GLU A 107 0.45 -13.49 5.83
N ASP A 108 -0.82 -13.85 5.97
CA ASP A 108 -1.90 -13.00 6.50
C ASP A 108 -2.40 -13.56 7.86
N ASN A 109 -3.59 -13.13 8.32
CA ASN A 109 -4.20 -13.66 9.54
C ASN A 109 -4.61 -15.14 9.45
N ASP A 110 -4.81 -15.68 8.25
CA ASP A 110 -5.14 -17.08 7.99
C ASP A 110 -3.90 -17.96 7.79
N GLY A 111 -2.71 -17.34 7.72
CA GLY A 111 -1.41 -17.99 7.60
C GLY A 111 -0.93 -17.99 6.15
N GLU A 112 -0.77 -19.16 5.55
CA GLU A 112 -0.24 -19.31 4.18
C GLU A 112 -1.37 -19.17 3.15
N PHE A 113 -1.94 -17.98 3.00
CA PHE A 113 -3.08 -17.73 2.12
C PHE A 113 -2.83 -18.05 0.64
N LEU A 114 -1.55 -18.07 0.19
CA LEU A 114 -1.19 -18.52 -1.16
C LEU A 114 -1.66 -19.95 -1.45
N LEU A 115 -1.72 -20.80 -0.41
CA LEU A 115 -2.19 -22.18 -0.53
C LEU A 115 -3.71 -22.27 -0.73
N ILE A 116 -4.47 -21.26 -0.28
CA ILE A 116 -5.93 -21.22 -0.43
C ILE A 116 -6.31 -21.12 -1.91
N GLU A 117 -5.63 -20.27 -2.68
CA GLU A 117 -5.87 -20.13 -4.13
C GLU A 117 -5.57 -21.41 -4.92
N ALA A 118 -4.70 -22.27 -4.39
CA ALA A 118 -4.28 -23.52 -5.02
C ALA A 118 -4.84 -24.77 -4.32
N ALA A 119 -5.86 -24.62 -3.45
CA ALA A 119 -6.34 -25.68 -2.55
C ALA A 119 -6.65 -27.01 -3.26
N ASP A 120 -7.27 -26.96 -4.45
CA ASP A 120 -7.64 -28.14 -5.23
C ASP A 120 -6.43 -28.93 -5.78
N PHE A 121 -5.25 -28.32 -5.78
CA PHE A 121 -4.03 -28.87 -6.38
C PHE A 121 -2.94 -29.18 -5.34
N LEU A 122 -3.18 -28.90 -4.06
CA LEU A 122 -2.18 -29.10 -3.02
C LEU A 122 -1.87 -30.59 -2.82
N PRO A 123 -0.61 -30.94 -2.49
CA PRO A 123 -0.27 -32.29 -2.07
C PRO A 123 -1.08 -32.70 -0.84
N LYS A 124 -1.54 -33.96 -0.79
CA LYS A 124 -2.36 -34.47 0.33
C LYS A 124 -1.70 -34.37 1.71
N TRP A 125 -0.37 -34.31 1.75
CA TRP A 125 0.38 -34.17 2.99
C TRP A 125 0.35 -32.74 3.53
N LEU A 126 0.13 -31.73 2.69
CA LEU A 126 0.21 -30.31 3.06
C LEU A 126 -1.12 -29.86 3.68
N ASN A 127 -1.05 -29.31 4.89
CA ASN A 127 -2.19 -28.81 5.62
C ASN A 127 -1.80 -27.56 6.45
N PRO A 128 -2.78 -26.80 6.97
CA PRO A 128 -2.50 -25.58 7.73
C PRO A 128 -1.62 -25.78 8.98
N GLU A 129 -1.59 -26.99 9.55
CA GLU A 129 -0.81 -27.29 10.76
C GLU A 129 0.68 -27.54 10.45
N ASN A 130 1.02 -27.86 9.19
CA ASN A 130 2.39 -28.21 8.80
C ASN A 130 3.00 -27.33 7.71
N SER A 131 2.30 -26.30 7.23
CA SER A 131 2.77 -25.40 6.16
C SER A 131 3.82 -24.37 6.60
N GLU A 132 4.00 -24.19 7.92
CA GLU A 132 4.92 -23.20 8.49
C GLU A 132 6.36 -23.37 7.98
N ASN A 133 6.93 -22.28 7.45
CA ASN A 133 8.29 -22.22 6.89
C ASN A 133 8.53 -23.22 5.73
N ARG A 134 7.49 -23.57 4.96
CA ARG A 134 7.61 -24.45 3.78
C ARG A 134 7.30 -23.77 2.46
N VAL A 135 6.59 -22.64 2.49
CA VAL A 135 6.10 -21.96 1.30
C VAL A 135 6.93 -20.71 1.05
N PHE A 136 7.59 -20.65 -0.11
CA PHE A 136 8.41 -19.51 -0.49
C PHE A 136 8.21 -19.13 -1.95
N LEU A 137 8.20 -17.84 -2.24
CA LEU A 137 8.48 -17.33 -3.57
C LEU A 137 10.00 -17.25 -3.72
N TYR A 138 10.56 -17.94 -4.71
CA TYR A 138 11.99 -17.99 -4.97
C TYR A 138 12.25 -18.01 -6.47
N LYS A 139 13.17 -17.17 -6.93
CA LYS A 139 13.44 -16.97 -8.37
C LYS A 139 12.18 -16.65 -9.20
N GLY A 140 11.17 -16.01 -8.59
CA GLY A 140 9.90 -15.67 -9.25
C GLY A 140 8.87 -16.79 -9.33
N GLU A 141 9.11 -17.94 -8.70
CA GLU A 141 8.22 -19.11 -8.72
C GLU A 141 7.91 -19.58 -7.30
N LEU A 142 6.74 -20.22 -7.12
CA LEU A 142 6.33 -20.79 -5.84
C LEU A 142 7.06 -22.11 -5.59
N HIS A 143 7.66 -22.23 -4.41
CA HIS A 143 8.33 -23.43 -3.93
C HIS A 143 7.66 -23.92 -2.64
N ILE A 144 7.49 -25.24 -2.54
CA ILE A 144 6.88 -25.93 -1.39
C ILE A 144 7.84 -27.02 -0.92
N ILE A 145 8.39 -26.87 0.28
CA ILE A 145 9.35 -27.81 0.85
C ILE A 145 8.59 -28.99 1.49
N PRO A 146 8.73 -30.23 0.99
CA PRO A 146 8.05 -31.39 1.56
C PRO A 146 8.56 -31.74 2.96
N PRO A 147 7.74 -32.40 3.81
CA PRO A 147 8.25 -33.02 5.03
C PRO A 147 9.25 -34.12 4.65
N GLU A 148 10.25 -34.36 5.50
CA GLU A 148 11.16 -35.49 5.29
C GLU A 148 10.33 -36.79 5.30
N GLU A 149 10.32 -37.51 4.17
CA GLU A 149 9.90 -38.91 4.19
C GLU A 149 11.10 -39.75 4.67
N PRO A 150 10.89 -40.79 5.49
CA PRO A 150 11.98 -41.56 6.13
C PRO A 150 12.79 -42.46 5.17
N TRP A 151 12.75 -42.21 3.85
CA TRP A 151 13.47 -42.97 2.84
C TRP A 151 14.30 -42.04 1.96
N GLU A 152 15.42 -41.59 2.49
CA GLU A 152 16.75 -41.63 1.89
C GLU A 152 17.69 -40.85 2.83
N GLN A 153 18.93 -41.29 2.92
CA GLN A 153 19.88 -40.87 3.95
C GLN A 153 20.49 -39.51 3.60
N ASP A 154 20.44 -38.55 4.56
CA ASP A 154 21.52 -37.61 4.95
C ASP A 154 21.04 -36.21 5.41
N TRP A 155 19.74 -35.92 5.41
CA TRP A 155 19.19 -34.65 5.93
C TRP A 155 18.39 -34.97 7.19
N HIS A 156 18.91 -34.61 8.37
CA HIS A 156 18.21 -34.83 9.63
C HIS A 156 17.66 -33.50 10.17
N LEU A 157 16.42 -33.18 9.81
CA LEU A 157 15.61 -32.18 10.50
C LEU A 157 14.68 -32.90 11.49
N SER A 158 15.14 -33.11 12.72
CA SER A 158 14.37 -33.78 13.78
C SER A 158 13.13 -33.01 14.28
N ALA A 159 12.65 -31.98 13.55
CA ALA A 159 11.52 -31.14 13.93
C ALA A 159 10.39 -31.19 12.89
N PRO A 160 9.10 -31.24 13.31
CA PRO A 160 7.96 -31.30 12.39
C PRO A 160 7.85 -30.07 11.46
N CYS A 161 8.42 -28.94 11.87
CA CYS A 161 8.59 -27.74 11.05
C CYS A 161 10.08 -27.39 10.93
N ALA A 162 10.58 -27.21 9.70
CA ALA A 162 11.93 -26.71 9.49
C ALA A 162 12.05 -25.29 10.06
N THR A 163 13.18 -24.98 10.70
CA THR A 163 13.49 -23.58 11.03
C THR A 163 13.71 -22.79 9.74
N VAL A 164 13.45 -21.47 9.75
CA VAL A 164 13.68 -20.61 8.58
C VAL A 164 15.10 -20.77 7.99
N PRO A 165 16.21 -20.77 8.77
CA PRO A 165 17.54 -21.01 8.23
C PRO A 165 17.69 -22.37 7.51
N GLN A 166 17.07 -23.44 8.04
CA GLN A 166 17.12 -24.78 7.44
C GLN A 166 16.33 -24.81 6.13
N ALA A 167 15.13 -24.23 6.12
CA ALA A 167 14.30 -24.11 4.92
C ALA A 167 15.03 -23.33 3.81
N LEU A 168 15.70 -22.23 4.16
CA LEU A 168 16.49 -21.44 3.21
C LEU A 168 17.70 -22.21 2.67
N ALA A 169 18.41 -22.94 3.53
CA ALA A 169 19.54 -23.77 3.11
C ALA A 169 19.09 -24.85 2.11
N LEU A 170 18.01 -25.57 2.43
CA LEU A 170 17.38 -26.55 1.54
C LEU A 170 16.97 -25.90 0.21
N LEU A 171 16.29 -24.75 0.26
CA LEU A 171 15.85 -24.04 -0.93
C LEU A 171 17.03 -23.61 -1.82
N SER A 172 18.18 -23.25 -1.22
CA SER A 172 19.38 -22.88 -1.98
C SER A 172 20.05 -24.05 -2.70
N THR A 173 19.93 -25.28 -2.17
CA THR A 173 20.59 -26.47 -2.72
C THR A 173 19.68 -27.32 -3.59
N HIS A 174 18.38 -27.40 -3.28
CA HIS A 174 17.39 -28.28 -3.92
C HIS A 174 16.20 -27.52 -4.53
N CYS A 175 16.37 -26.27 -4.97
CA CYS A 175 15.26 -25.46 -5.49
C CYS A 175 14.42 -26.15 -6.59
N GLU A 176 15.05 -26.87 -7.51
CA GLU A 176 14.33 -27.56 -8.60
C GLU A 176 13.40 -28.67 -8.08
N GLU A 177 13.76 -29.32 -6.97
CA GLU A 177 12.96 -30.38 -6.35
C GLU A 177 11.77 -29.82 -5.57
N PHE A 178 11.90 -28.61 -5.04
CA PHE A 178 10.85 -27.93 -4.27
C PHE A 178 9.96 -27.03 -5.11
N LEU A 179 10.20 -26.95 -6.42
CA LEU A 179 9.34 -26.21 -7.33
C LEU A 179 7.91 -26.77 -7.25
N ALA A 180 6.95 -25.91 -6.92
CA ALA A 180 5.56 -26.35 -6.78
C ALA A 180 5.03 -26.90 -8.11
N ALA A 181 4.15 -27.89 -8.03
CA ALA A 181 3.55 -28.50 -9.22
C ALA A 181 2.86 -27.45 -10.10
N GLU A 182 2.90 -27.67 -11.43
CA GLU A 182 2.38 -26.71 -12.41
C GLU A 182 0.96 -26.21 -12.11
N PRO A 183 -0.03 -27.05 -11.70
CA PRO A 183 -1.37 -26.55 -11.40
C PRO A 183 -1.41 -25.56 -10.21
N ILE A 184 -0.54 -25.74 -9.22
CA ILE A 184 -0.42 -24.83 -8.06
C ILE A 184 0.14 -23.48 -8.54
N ARG A 185 1.22 -23.51 -9.33
CA ARG A 185 1.85 -22.30 -9.87
C ARG A 185 0.93 -21.56 -10.83
N ALA A 186 0.17 -22.29 -11.65
CA ALA A 186 -0.81 -21.72 -12.57
C ALA A 186 -1.97 -21.03 -11.84
N ALA A 187 -2.47 -21.62 -10.74
CA ALA A 187 -3.49 -20.99 -9.91
C ALA A 187 -3.03 -19.64 -9.35
N LEU A 188 -1.80 -19.62 -8.80
CA LEU A 188 -1.19 -18.38 -8.31
C LEU A 188 -0.96 -17.36 -9.43
N HIS A 189 -0.39 -17.81 -10.56
CA HIS A 189 -0.12 -16.96 -11.72
C HIS A 189 -1.41 -16.30 -12.20
N LYS A 190 -2.52 -17.04 -12.29
CA LYS A 190 -3.82 -16.51 -12.72
C LYS A 190 -4.29 -15.34 -11.85
N ARG A 191 -4.03 -15.38 -10.54
CA ARG A 191 -4.41 -14.31 -9.60
C ARG A 191 -3.61 -13.02 -9.83
N ILE A 192 -2.30 -13.16 -9.99
CA ILE A 192 -1.38 -12.02 -10.28
C ILE A 192 -1.32 -11.64 -11.77
N GLN A 193 -1.94 -12.43 -12.65
CA GLN A 193 -1.93 -12.18 -14.08
C GLN A 193 -2.51 -10.81 -14.38
N GLY A 194 -1.86 -10.03 -15.23
CA GLY A 194 -2.31 -8.70 -15.63
C GLY A 194 -1.78 -7.57 -14.77
N TYR A 195 -1.01 -7.83 -13.70
CA TYR A 195 -0.10 -6.81 -13.20
C TYR A 195 1.11 -6.69 -14.15
N PRO A 196 1.60 -5.47 -14.42
CA PRO A 196 1.20 -4.20 -13.81
C PRO A 196 0.01 -3.49 -14.47
N GLU A 197 -0.52 -3.95 -15.61
CA GLU A 197 -1.56 -3.26 -16.40
C GLU A 197 -2.91 -3.12 -15.66
N LYS A 198 -3.17 -3.96 -14.66
CA LYS A 198 -4.35 -3.89 -13.77
C LYS A 198 -4.36 -2.66 -12.87
N ILE A 199 -3.20 -2.09 -12.54
CA ILE A 199 -3.10 -0.94 -11.63
C ILE A 199 -3.95 0.25 -12.11
N PRO A 200 -3.79 0.75 -13.36
CA PRO A 200 -4.67 1.83 -13.83
C PRO A 200 -6.14 1.41 -13.96
N ALA A 201 -6.43 0.13 -14.19
CA ALA A 201 -7.81 -0.37 -14.29
C ALA A 201 -8.53 -0.49 -12.93
N SER A 202 -7.77 -0.60 -11.83
CA SER A 202 -8.31 -0.61 -10.46
C SER A 202 -8.56 0.81 -9.92
N LEU A 203 -8.17 1.84 -10.65
CA LEU A 203 -8.48 3.23 -10.34
C LEU A 203 -9.88 3.61 -10.86
N HIS A 204 -10.49 4.59 -10.20
CA HIS A 204 -11.75 5.18 -10.57
C HIS A 204 -11.70 6.69 -10.35
N ARG A 205 -11.94 7.47 -11.40
CA ARG A 205 -11.97 8.93 -11.35
C ARG A 205 -13.40 9.43 -11.32
N ALA A 206 -13.74 10.17 -10.27
CA ALA A 206 -15.06 10.78 -10.09
C ALA A 206 -14.91 12.28 -9.82
N ARG A 207 -15.85 13.09 -10.31
CA ARG A 207 -15.94 14.51 -9.96
C ARG A 207 -16.56 14.61 -8.59
N CYS A 208 -15.97 15.48 -7.78
CA CYS A 208 -16.40 15.74 -6.42
C CYS A 208 -16.50 17.25 -6.25
N PHE A 209 -17.62 17.73 -5.69
CA PHE A 209 -17.79 19.13 -5.33
C PHE A 209 -17.27 19.37 -3.91
N LEU A 210 -16.03 19.86 -3.81
CA LEU A 210 -15.22 19.85 -2.60
C LEU A 210 -14.76 21.25 -2.20
N PRO A 211 -14.52 21.53 -0.91
CA PRO A 211 -13.80 22.73 -0.49
C PRO A 211 -12.46 22.89 -1.24
N ALA A 212 -12.14 24.10 -1.66
CA ALA A 212 -10.92 24.39 -2.44
C ALA A 212 -9.64 23.94 -1.71
N GLY A 213 -9.62 24.02 -0.37
CA GLY A 213 -8.51 23.49 0.43
C GLY A 213 -8.32 21.98 0.30
N ILE A 214 -9.40 21.21 0.19
CA ILE A 214 -9.31 19.75 -0.02
C ILE A 214 -8.77 19.47 -1.43
N ALA A 215 -9.24 20.21 -2.43
CA ALA A 215 -8.74 20.08 -3.80
C ALA A 215 -7.22 20.38 -3.89
N ALA A 216 -6.75 21.41 -3.17
CA ALA A 216 -5.33 21.74 -3.08
C ALA A 216 -4.52 20.65 -2.36
N VAL A 217 -5.02 20.13 -1.24
CA VAL A 217 -4.37 19.04 -0.50
C VAL A 217 -4.24 17.79 -1.37
N LEU A 218 -5.31 17.37 -2.05
CA LEU A 218 -5.30 16.18 -2.92
C LEU A 218 -4.41 16.35 -4.15
N ARG A 219 -4.23 17.58 -4.65
CA ARG A 219 -3.29 17.87 -5.74
C ARG A 219 -1.82 17.63 -5.34
N LEU A 220 -1.50 17.91 -4.08
CA LEU A 220 -0.14 17.74 -3.53
C LEU A 220 0.10 16.35 -2.96
N ARG A 221 -0.91 15.75 -2.32
CA ARG A 221 -0.84 14.43 -1.67
C ARG A 221 -2.08 13.60 -2.01
N PRO A 222 -2.10 12.97 -3.21
CA PRO A 222 -3.25 12.21 -3.68
C PRO A 222 -3.66 11.05 -2.76
N SER A 223 -2.72 10.41 -2.06
CA SER A 223 -3.02 9.27 -1.19
C SER A 223 -3.95 9.60 -0.03
N LEU A 224 -4.02 10.87 0.40
CA LEU A 224 -4.86 11.30 1.52
C LEU A 224 -6.34 11.06 1.25
N VAL A 225 -6.72 10.83 -0.01
CA VAL A 225 -8.05 10.35 -0.39
C VAL A 225 -8.39 9.06 0.38
N ALA A 226 -7.46 8.12 0.51
CA ALA A 226 -7.70 6.83 1.15
C ALA A 226 -7.95 6.99 2.65
N ALA A 227 -7.12 7.81 3.31
CA ALA A 227 -7.28 8.16 4.72
C ALA A 227 -8.63 8.86 4.99
N ALA A 228 -9.02 9.80 4.14
CA ALA A 228 -10.28 10.54 4.29
C ALA A 228 -11.50 9.63 4.08
N VAL A 229 -11.47 8.77 3.06
CA VAL A 229 -12.52 7.78 2.81
C VAL A 229 -12.66 6.84 4.00
N GLN A 230 -11.55 6.34 4.56
CA GLN A 230 -11.60 5.45 5.73
C GLN A 230 -12.12 6.15 6.99
N ALA A 231 -11.65 7.37 7.26
CA ALA A 231 -12.16 8.16 8.38
C ALA A 231 -13.67 8.36 8.28
N PHE A 232 -14.20 8.56 7.07
CA PHE A 232 -15.63 8.62 6.86
C PHE A 232 -16.31 7.25 6.96
N TYR A 233 -15.79 6.22 6.28
CA TYR A 233 -16.40 4.89 6.19
C TYR A 233 -16.47 4.19 7.56
N LEU A 234 -15.39 4.25 8.35
CA LEU A 234 -15.24 3.62 9.66
C LEU A 234 -15.60 4.57 10.82
N ARG A 235 -16.27 5.70 10.54
CA ARG A 235 -16.60 6.73 11.53
C ARG A 235 -17.31 6.16 12.76
N ASP A 236 -16.84 6.53 13.94
CA ASP A 236 -17.46 6.15 15.22
C ASP A 236 -18.42 7.24 15.75
N PRO A 237 -19.16 7.00 16.86
CA PRO A 237 -20.04 8.03 17.44
C PRO A 237 -19.33 9.34 17.85
N GLY A 238 -18.03 9.29 18.16
CA GLY A 238 -17.20 10.46 18.41
C GLY A 238 -16.95 11.28 17.13
N ASP A 239 -16.71 10.60 16.02
CA ASP A 239 -16.47 11.19 14.69
C ASP A 239 -17.70 11.92 14.14
N LEU A 240 -18.89 11.41 14.45
CA LEU A 240 -20.14 12.11 14.13
C LEU A 240 -20.22 13.49 14.79
N GLY A 241 -19.47 13.72 15.87
CA GLY A 241 -19.31 15.02 16.50
C GLY A 241 -18.67 16.06 15.57
N ALA A 242 -17.67 15.66 14.78
CA ALA A 242 -17.05 16.52 13.77
C ALA A 242 -18.02 16.77 12.59
N CYS A 243 -18.79 15.75 12.21
CA CYS A 243 -19.77 15.83 11.13
C CYS A 243 -20.98 16.74 11.41
N ARG A 244 -21.29 16.99 12.69
CA ARG A 244 -22.49 17.74 13.12
C ARG A 244 -22.20 19.19 13.47
N ARG A 245 -20.94 19.62 13.38
CA ARG A 245 -20.50 20.99 13.70
C ARG A 245 -20.15 21.73 12.42
N PRO A 246 -20.19 23.08 12.43
CA PRO A 246 -19.65 23.85 11.31
C PRO A 246 -18.19 23.45 11.07
N PHE A 247 -17.86 23.18 9.81
CA PHE A 247 -16.51 22.81 9.41
C PHE A 247 -15.55 23.93 9.80
N LYS A 248 -14.50 23.60 10.53
CA LYS A 248 -13.50 24.57 11.01
C LYS A 248 -12.31 24.64 10.06
N THR A 249 -11.91 23.48 9.53
CA THR A 249 -10.69 23.38 8.71
C THR A 249 -11.00 23.68 7.25
N PHE A 250 -12.15 23.21 6.76
CA PHE A 250 -12.55 23.34 5.36
C PHE A 250 -13.89 24.05 5.21
N PRO A 251 -13.92 25.40 5.12
CA PRO A 251 -15.17 26.14 4.97
C PRO A 251 -16.01 25.64 3.79
N ALA A 252 -17.29 25.34 4.04
CA ALA A 252 -18.21 24.80 3.04
C ALA A 252 -18.64 25.83 1.96
N GLU A 253 -18.26 27.10 2.11
CA GLU A 253 -18.66 28.18 1.21
C GLU A 253 -17.84 28.19 -0.08
N GLN A 254 -16.55 27.88 -0.01
CA GLN A 254 -15.62 27.92 -1.14
C GLN A 254 -15.39 26.52 -1.71
N ARG A 255 -16.39 26.03 -2.46
CA ARG A 255 -16.36 24.71 -3.08
C ARG A 255 -16.14 24.80 -4.58
N VAL A 256 -15.36 23.86 -5.10
CA VAL A 256 -14.97 23.74 -6.51
C VAL A 256 -15.23 22.32 -6.98
N MET A 257 -15.50 22.17 -8.27
CA MET A 257 -15.57 20.84 -8.88
C MET A 257 -14.15 20.37 -9.18
N ALA A 258 -13.77 19.21 -8.66
CA ALA A 258 -12.46 18.61 -8.89
C ALA A 258 -12.61 17.14 -9.30
N LEU A 259 -11.73 16.67 -10.17
CA LEU A 259 -11.63 15.24 -10.49
C LEU A 259 -10.74 14.57 -9.43
N VAL A 260 -11.28 13.59 -8.71
CA VAL A 260 -10.55 12.85 -7.68
C VAL A 260 -10.39 11.41 -8.13
N THR A 261 -9.17 10.89 -7.99
CA THR A 261 -8.82 9.51 -8.30
C THR A 261 -8.90 8.67 -7.03
N PHE A 262 -9.70 7.61 -7.08
CA PHE A 262 -9.86 6.60 -6.03
C PHE A 262 -9.38 5.25 -6.54
N THR A 263 -9.20 4.27 -5.66
CA THR A 263 -9.37 2.88 -6.06
C THR A 263 -10.86 2.57 -6.19
N ARG A 264 -11.22 1.54 -6.96
CA ARG A 264 -12.61 1.07 -7.03
C ARG A 264 -13.16 0.69 -5.65
N CYS A 265 -12.32 0.16 -4.76
CA CYS A 265 -12.68 -0.15 -3.38
C CYS A 265 -13.04 1.13 -2.60
N LEU A 266 -12.17 2.14 -2.60
CA LEU A 266 -12.42 3.43 -1.94
C LEU A 266 -13.67 4.13 -2.48
N TYR A 267 -13.87 4.10 -3.79
CA TYR A 267 -15.07 4.65 -4.42
C TYR A 267 -16.33 3.92 -3.94
N ALA A 268 -16.34 2.59 -3.98
CA ALA A 268 -17.46 1.78 -3.51
C ALA A 268 -17.77 2.04 -2.02
N GLN A 269 -16.73 2.16 -1.19
CA GLN A 269 -16.86 2.51 0.23
C GLN A 269 -17.59 3.84 0.46
N LEU A 270 -17.35 4.86 -0.37
CA LEU A 270 -18.09 6.12 -0.29
C LEU A 270 -19.52 6.00 -0.81
N VAL A 271 -19.71 5.38 -1.97
CA VAL A 271 -21.02 5.29 -2.62
C VAL A 271 -22.02 4.52 -1.77
N GLN A 272 -21.61 3.40 -1.17
CA GLN A 272 -22.49 2.55 -0.37
C GLN A 272 -22.95 3.17 0.96
N GLN A 273 -22.26 4.21 1.44
CA GLN A 273 -22.61 4.88 2.69
C GLN A 273 -23.78 5.84 2.50
N GLN A 274 -24.94 5.50 3.06
CA GLN A 274 -26.05 6.44 3.14
C GLN A 274 -25.79 7.46 4.26
N PHE A 275 -25.66 8.73 3.91
CA PHE A 275 -25.38 9.78 4.87
C PHE A 275 -26.10 11.08 4.49
N VAL A 276 -26.86 11.62 5.45
CA VAL A 276 -27.51 12.92 5.31
C VAL A 276 -26.76 13.91 6.20
N PRO A 277 -26.16 14.98 5.62
CA PRO A 277 -25.40 15.94 6.41
C PRO A 277 -26.31 16.72 7.37
N ASP A 278 -25.83 16.97 8.59
CA ASP A 278 -26.51 17.89 9.51
C ASP A 278 -26.41 19.31 8.94
N ARG A 279 -27.51 20.07 8.95
CA ARG A 279 -27.53 21.46 8.43
C ARG A 279 -26.47 22.34 9.07
N ARG A 280 -26.08 22.06 10.32
CA ARG A 280 -25.03 22.79 11.05
C ARG A 280 -23.64 22.60 10.45
N SER A 281 -23.41 21.55 9.66
CA SER A 281 -22.14 21.34 8.94
C SER A 281 -21.87 22.36 7.84
N GLY A 282 -22.91 23.07 7.38
CA GLY A 282 -22.85 23.94 6.20
C GLY A 282 -23.06 23.19 4.88
N TYR A 283 -23.24 21.86 4.91
CA TYR A 283 -23.57 21.07 3.73
C TYR A 283 -25.09 20.94 3.53
N THR A 284 -25.51 21.20 2.30
CA THR A 284 -26.83 20.88 1.80
C THR A 284 -26.67 20.15 0.47
N LEU A 285 -27.34 19.01 0.33
CA LEU A 285 -27.35 18.26 -0.91
C LEU A 285 -28.48 18.77 -1.82
N PRO A 286 -28.27 18.84 -3.14
CA PRO A 286 -29.35 19.10 -4.08
C PRO A 286 -30.34 17.94 -4.11
N ALA A 287 -31.47 18.10 -4.81
CA ALA A 287 -32.42 17.01 -5.00
C ALA A 287 -31.75 15.81 -5.72
N PRO A 288 -32.13 14.55 -5.42
CA PRO A 288 -31.57 13.37 -6.08
C PRO A 288 -31.71 13.36 -7.62
N SER A 289 -32.66 14.13 -8.16
CA SER A 289 -32.85 14.32 -9.61
C SER A 289 -31.83 15.28 -10.26
N HIS A 290 -30.94 15.89 -9.48
CA HIS A 290 -29.96 16.83 -10.00
C HIS A 290 -28.89 16.08 -10.83
N PRO A 291 -28.54 16.53 -12.05
CA PRO A 291 -27.60 15.83 -12.92
C PRO A 291 -26.22 15.55 -12.28
N GLN A 292 -25.78 16.44 -11.40
CA GLN A 292 -24.50 16.32 -10.69
C GLN A 292 -24.65 15.78 -9.25
N TYR A 293 -25.80 15.22 -8.88
CA TYR A 293 -26.07 14.80 -7.50
C TYR A 293 -24.95 13.91 -6.92
N ARG A 294 -24.44 12.96 -7.71
CA ARG A 294 -23.32 12.09 -7.32
C ARG A 294 -22.07 12.89 -6.93
N ALA A 295 -21.71 13.92 -7.69
CA ALA A 295 -20.55 14.75 -7.38
C ALA A 295 -20.72 15.56 -6.08
N TYR A 296 -21.95 16.01 -5.78
CA TYR A 296 -22.26 16.67 -4.51
C TYR A 296 -22.24 15.70 -3.33
N ASP A 297 -22.79 14.49 -3.51
CA ASP A 297 -22.82 13.44 -2.49
C ASP A 297 -21.41 12.94 -2.14
N LEU A 298 -20.63 12.55 -3.15
CA LEU A 298 -19.24 12.13 -2.98
C LEU A 298 -18.38 13.24 -2.39
N GLY A 299 -18.52 14.46 -2.90
CA GLY A 299 -17.81 15.62 -2.40
C GLY A 299 -18.11 15.90 -0.93
N MET A 300 -19.38 15.84 -0.55
CA MET A 300 -19.80 16.01 0.84
C MET A 300 -19.23 14.92 1.74
N LYS A 301 -19.33 13.64 1.37
CA LYS A 301 -18.81 12.52 2.17
C LYS A 301 -17.29 12.61 2.36
N LEU A 302 -16.57 12.88 1.27
CA LEU A 302 -15.12 13.04 1.31
C LEU A 302 -14.73 14.22 2.20
N ALA A 303 -15.42 15.35 2.09
CA ALA A 303 -15.15 16.51 2.94
C ALA A 303 -15.37 16.24 4.43
N HIS A 304 -16.39 15.45 4.79
CA HIS A 304 -16.59 14.99 6.17
C HIS A 304 -15.43 14.09 6.63
N GLY A 305 -14.93 13.21 5.76
CA GLY A 305 -13.74 12.40 6.05
C GLY A 305 -12.51 13.23 6.39
N PHE A 306 -12.23 14.26 5.59
CA PHE A 306 -11.15 15.21 5.85
C PHE A 306 -11.35 15.99 7.17
N GLU A 307 -12.57 16.45 7.45
CA GLU A 307 -12.86 17.16 8.71
C GLU A 307 -12.70 16.24 9.93
N ILE A 308 -13.10 14.96 9.84
CA ILE A 308 -12.86 13.95 10.89
C ILE A 308 -11.37 13.81 11.16
N LEU A 309 -10.55 13.63 10.12
CA LEU A 309 -9.09 13.53 10.26
C LEU A 309 -8.50 14.75 10.96
N CYS A 310 -8.84 15.95 10.52
CA CYS A 310 -8.34 17.18 11.13
C CYS A 310 -8.86 17.40 12.56
N SER A 311 -10.05 16.89 12.90
CA SER A 311 -10.58 16.99 14.27
C SER A 311 -9.81 16.15 15.29
N LYS A 312 -9.18 15.06 14.84
CA LYS A 312 -8.32 14.16 15.64
C LYS A 312 -6.86 14.60 15.68
N SER A 313 -6.49 15.64 14.92
CA SER A 313 -5.12 16.17 14.89
C SER A 313 -4.71 16.71 16.26
N SER A 314 -3.53 16.29 16.70
CA SER A 314 -2.85 16.94 17.82
C SER A 314 -2.15 18.13 17.21
N LYS A 315 -2.65 19.36 17.43
CA LYS A 315 -2.15 20.63 16.83
C LYS A 315 -0.66 20.95 17.02
N VAL A 316 0.15 20.02 17.53
CA VAL A 316 1.60 20.05 17.47
C VAL A 316 1.98 20.00 16.00
N ALA A 317 2.23 21.17 15.42
CA ALA A 317 3.01 21.24 14.18
C ALA A 317 4.35 20.56 14.51
N PRO A 318 4.67 19.38 13.95
CA PRO A 318 6.05 18.98 13.98
C PRO A 318 6.79 20.06 13.20
N ASP A 319 7.67 20.78 13.88
CA ASP A 319 8.63 21.75 13.32
C ASP A 319 9.65 21.05 12.37
N ALA A 320 9.28 19.90 11.84
CA ALA A 320 9.98 19.20 10.79
C ALA A 320 9.61 19.89 9.47
N LYS A 321 10.35 20.95 9.15
CA LYS A 321 10.78 21.15 7.76
C LYS A 321 11.38 19.83 7.29
N ARG A 322 10.55 18.92 6.76
CA ARG A 322 11.01 17.68 6.17
C ARG A 322 11.72 18.04 4.86
N ASN A 323 13.00 18.41 4.96
CA ASN A 323 14.00 18.29 3.89
C ASN A 323 14.25 16.80 3.53
N VAL A 324 13.22 15.95 3.63
CA VAL A 324 13.30 14.51 3.34
C VAL A 324 13.40 14.29 1.83
N LEU A 325 12.77 15.17 1.04
CA LEU A 325 12.93 15.23 -0.41
C LEU A 325 14.29 15.84 -0.86
N SER A 326 15.25 16.00 0.06
CA SER A 326 16.60 16.52 -0.26
C SER A 326 17.70 15.48 0.01
N GLY A 327 17.33 14.22 0.20
CA GLY A 327 18.29 13.13 0.41
C GLY A 327 18.85 12.55 -0.89
N ALA A 328 20.07 12.02 -0.85
CA ALA A 328 20.71 11.35 -1.99
C ALA A 328 19.88 10.18 -2.57
N LEU A 329 19.09 9.51 -1.73
CA LEU A 329 18.19 8.44 -2.15
C LEU A 329 17.01 8.97 -2.99
N TRP A 330 16.45 10.13 -2.64
CA TRP A 330 15.40 10.78 -3.44
C TRP A 330 15.93 11.17 -4.82
N GLU A 331 17.12 11.75 -4.90
CA GLU A 331 17.73 12.09 -6.20
C GLU A 331 17.96 10.86 -7.07
N ARG A 332 18.40 9.75 -6.48
CA ARG A 332 18.55 8.46 -7.18
C ARG A 332 17.21 7.92 -7.66
N LEU A 333 16.17 8.02 -6.83
CA LEU A 333 14.81 7.63 -7.19
C LEU A 333 14.30 8.47 -8.36
N LEU A 334 14.43 9.79 -8.30
CA LEU A 334 13.99 10.70 -9.34
C LEU A 334 14.70 10.44 -10.67
N ARG A 335 16.02 10.17 -10.65
CA ARG A 335 16.77 9.74 -11.85
C ARG A 335 16.22 8.42 -12.41
N SER A 336 16.01 7.41 -11.56
CA SER A 336 15.42 6.11 -11.97
C SER A 336 14.02 6.27 -12.57
N LEU A 337 13.18 7.17 -12.03
CA LEU A 337 11.85 7.46 -12.58
C LEU A 337 11.94 8.08 -13.98
N LYS A 338 12.86 9.03 -14.19
CA LYS A 338 13.10 9.64 -15.51
C LYS A 338 13.61 8.62 -16.54
N GLU A 339 14.54 7.76 -16.14
CA GLU A 339 15.09 6.70 -17.01
C GLU A 339 14.03 5.66 -17.45
N LYS A 340 12.99 5.44 -16.64
CA LYS A 340 11.92 4.45 -16.88
C LYS A 340 10.68 5.03 -17.52
N ASP A 341 10.76 6.23 -18.08
CA ASP A 341 9.65 6.93 -18.72
C ASP A 341 8.40 7.07 -17.83
N TYR A 342 8.60 7.19 -16.51
CA TYR A 342 7.50 7.40 -15.57
C TYR A 342 6.71 8.67 -15.88
N PHE A 343 7.42 9.71 -16.32
CA PHE A 343 6.84 11.01 -16.70
C PHE A 343 6.24 11.01 -18.11
N LYS A 344 6.29 9.91 -18.87
CA LYS A 344 5.63 9.73 -20.18
C LYS A 344 5.98 10.84 -21.19
N GLY A 345 7.21 11.33 -21.18
CA GLY A 345 7.66 12.44 -22.02
C GLY A 345 7.05 13.82 -21.72
N GLU A 346 6.33 14.00 -20.61
CA GLU A 346 5.77 15.30 -20.22
C GLU A 346 6.88 16.32 -19.90
N MET A 347 6.66 17.59 -20.27
CA MET A 347 7.62 18.66 -20.01
C MET A 347 7.72 18.98 -18.52
N GLU A 348 8.94 19.21 -18.02
CA GLU A 348 9.17 19.62 -16.63
C GLU A 348 8.38 20.90 -16.32
N GLY A 349 7.60 20.86 -15.24
CA GLY A 349 6.73 21.97 -14.84
C GLY A 349 5.35 22.01 -15.50
N SER A 350 5.04 21.10 -16.43
CA SER A 350 3.65 20.93 -16.90
C SER A 350 2.75 20.38 -15.79
N ALA A 351 1.44 20.63 -15.88
CA ALA A 351 0.48 20.18 -14.86
C ALA A 351 0.54 18.66 -14.61
N LYS A 352 0.63 17.87 -15.69
CA LYS A 352 0.71 16.41 -15.61
C LYS A 352 2.07 15.90 -15.11
N TYR A 353 3.17 16.61 -15.43
CA TYR A 353 4.47 16.32 -14.84
C TYR A 353 4.45 16.54 -13.32
N LEU A 354 3.85 17.66 -12.87
CA LEU A 354 3.73 17.97 -11.45
C LEU A 354 2.84 16.96 -10.72
N GLU A 355 1.73 16.53 -11.32
CA GLU A 355 0.88 15.45 -10.77
C GLU A 355 1.69 14.17 -10.53
N LEU A 356 2.42 13.70 -11.54
CA LEU A 356 3.27 12.50 -11.44
C LEU A 356 4.40 12.69 -10.41
N LEU A 357 4.99 13.89 -10.35
CA LEU A 357 6.02 14.22 -9.37
C LEU A 357 5.47 14.15 -7.95
N HIS A 358 4.31 14.75 -7.68
CA HIS A 358 3.66 14.69 -6.37
C HIS A 358 3.33 13.25 -5.96
N MET A 359 2.85 12.41 -6.90
CA MET A 359 2.64 10.98 -6.62
C MET A 359 3.94 10.27 -6.20
N ALA A 360 5.06 10.58 -6.85
CA ALA A 360 6.36 10.01 -6.50
C ALA A 360 6.88 10.53 -5.14
N GLU A 361 6.70 11.82 -4.86
CA GLU A 361 7.05 12.45 -3.58
C GLU A 361 6.24 11.84 -2.44
N ASP A 362 4.93 11.67 -2.64
CA ASP A 362 4.01 11.08 -1.67
C ASP A 362 4.40 9.63 -1.35
N HIS A 363 4.65 8.81 -2.37
CA HIS A 363 5.14 7.44 -2.18
C HIS A 363 6.45 7.39 -1.38
N PHE A 364 7.42 8.25 -1.72
CA PHE A 364 8.70 8.29 -1.03
C PHE A 364 8.54 8.68 0.45
N GLN A 365 7.70 9.67 0.73
CA GLN A 365 7.44 10.14 2.08
C GLN A 365 6.74 9.10 2.95
N GLN A 366 5.88 8.26 2.38
CA GLN A 366 5.15 7.24 3.12
C GLN A 366 5.89 5.93 3.29
N SER A 367 6.73 5.57 2.30
CA SER A 367 7.28 4.22 2.22
C SER A 367 8.75 4.15 2.63
N VAL A 368 9.50 5.24 2.41
CA VAL A 368 10.96 5.27 2.51
C VAL A 368 11.45 6.20 3.62
N ALA A 369 10.82 7.38 3.71
CA ALA A 369 11.20 8.46 4.59
C ALA A 369 10.87 8.27 6.09
N VAL A 370 10.01 7.30 6.42
CA VAL A 370 9.50 7.11 7.79
C VAL A 370 10.55 6.37 8.63
N PRO A 371 11.20 7.00 9.63
CA PRO A 371 12.15 6.34 10.50
C PRO A 371 11.47 5.28 11.38
N GLU A 372 12.23 4.27 11.83
CA GLU A 372 11.74 3.18 12.68
C GLU A 372 11.17 3.65 14.04
N SER A 373 11.54 4.85 14.50
CA SER A 373 11.21 5.40 15.81
C SER A 373 10.30 6.63 15.76
N CYS A 374 9.78 7.00 14.59
CA CYS A 374 8.88 8.15 14.47
C CYS A 374 7.44 7.66 14.63
N ASP A 375 6.70 8.26 15.55
CA ASP A 375 5.24 8.15 15.58
C ASP A 375 4.73 8.48 14.17
N GLU A 376 3.90 7.60 13.58
CA GLU A 376 3.32 7.85 12.27
C GLU A 376 2.61 9.20 12.32
N VAL A 377 3.03 10.14 11.46
CA VAL A 377 2.39 11.45 11.36
C VAL A 377 0.93 11.21 11.05
N SER A 378 0.03 11.69 11.92
CA SER A 378 -1.39 11.53 11.68
C SER A 378 -1.75 12.20 10.35
N PRO A 379 -2.56 11.55 9.49
CA PRO A 379 -3.03 12.18 8.25
C PRO A 379 -3.64 13.56 8.50
N GLY A 380 -4.32 13.76 9.64
CA GLY A 380 -4.85 15.06 10.04
C GLY A 380 -3.77 16.14 10.23
N ASP A 381 -2.64 15.80 10.83
CA ASP A 381 -1.52 16.73 11.04
C ASP A 381 -0.85 17.10 9.72
N GLU A 382 -0.71 16.12 8.82
CA GLU A 382 -0.19 16.32 7.47
C GLU A 382 -1.09 17.26 6.66
N ILE A 383 -2.39 17.02 6.68
CA ILE A 383 -3.39 17.87 6.03
C ILE A 383 -3.28 19.32 6.53
N LEU A 384 -3.24 19.53 7.86
CA LEU A 384 -3.13 20.87 8.43
C LEU A 384 -1.82 21.56 8.04
N THR A 385 -0.72 20.81 7.95
CA THR A 385 0.57 21.35 7.53
C THR A 385 0.52 21.80 6.06
N LEU A 386 -0.04 20.98 5.17
CA LEU A 386 -0.20 21.32 3.75
C LEU A 386 -1.08 22.57 3.57
N LEU A 387 -2.17 22.69 4.34
CA LEU A 387 -3.04 23.87 4.29
C LEU A 387 -2.34 25.16 4.73
N GLN A 388 -1.37 25.08 5.63
CA GLN A 388 -0.60 26.24 6.08
C GLN A 388 0.48 26.65 5.07
N THR A 389 1.05 25.71 4.33
CA THR A 389 2.16 25.95 3.39
C THR A 389 1.71 26.22 1.95
N THR A 390 0.45 25.90 1.62
CA THR A 390 -0.06 25.98 0.26
C THR A 390 -0.93 27.23 0.06
N SER A 391 -0.64 28.01 -0.99
CA SER A 391 -1.54 29.08 -1.43
C SER A 391 -2.72 28.49 -2.22
N ILE A 392 -3.95 28.77 -1.78
CA ILE A 392 -5.17 28.29 -2.45
C ILE A 392 -5.72 29.41 -3.35
N ASP A 393 -5.59 29.25 -4.67
CA ASP A 393 -6.25 30.11 -5.65
C ASP A 393 -7.56 29.47 -6.15
N VAL A 394 -8.68 29.90 -5.56
CA VAL A 394 -10.02 29.39 -5.93
C VAL A 394 -10.34 29.61 -7.41
N LYS A 395 -9.86 30.71 -8.01
CA LYS A 395 -10.14 31.01 -9.43
C LYS A 395 -9.37 30.09 -10.38
N GLU A 396 -8.23 29.57 -9.94
CA GLU A 396 -7.51 28.52 -10.68
C GLU A 396 -8.33 27.24 -10.72
N PHE A 397 -8.81 26.77 -9.57
CA PHE A 397 -9.66 25.58 -9.49
C PHE A 397 -10.98 25.74 -10.26
N GLU A 398 -11.59 26.92 -10.25
CA GLU A 398 -12.79 27.20 -11.07
C GLU A 398 -12.51 27.14 -12.58
N ARG A 399 -11.33 27.59 -13.03
CA ARG A 399 -10.93 27.47 -14.43
C ARG A 399 -10.68 26.02 -14.82
N GLU A 400 -10.04 25.24 -13.96
CA GLU A 400 -9.82 23.81 -14.18
C GLU A 400 -11.13 23.01 -14.18
N ALA A 401 -12.07 23.38 -13.31
CA ALA A 401 -13.40 22.78 -13.25
C ALA A 401 -14.13 22.82 -14.60
N ALA A 402 -13.88 23.86 -15.42
CA ALA A 402 -14.47 24.00 -16.75
C ALA A 402 -13.88 23.03 -17.79
N CYS A 403 -12.69 22.47 -17.54
CA CYS A 403 -11.95 21.62 -18.48
C CYS A 403 -11.73 20.19 -17.95
N LEU A 404 -12.50 19.77 -16.94
CA LEU A 404 -12.32 18.45 -16.34
C LEU A 404 -12.58 17.31 -17.33
N PRO A 405 -11.70 16.28 -17.37
CA PRO A 405 -11.96 15.05 -18.11
C PRO A 405 -13.31 14.41 -17.76
N ALA A 406 -13.76 13.51 -18.63
CA ALA A 406 -14.90 12.65 -18.30
C ALA A 406 -14.57 11.78 -17.08
N GLU A 407 -15.57 11.54 -16.25
CA GLU A 407 -15.50 10.56 -15.16
C GLU A 407 -15.39 9.15 -15.74
N ASP A 408 -14.78 8.26 -14.98
CA ASP A 408 -14.81 6.84 -15.34
C ASP A 408 -16.25 6.32 -15.13
N GLY A 409 -16.74 5.54 -16.10
CA GLY A 409 -18.16 5.21 -16.25
C GLY A 409 -18.87 4.69 -14.99
N GLU A 410 -20.18 5.00 -14.92
CA GLU A 410 -21.12 4.59 -13.88
C GLU A 410 -21.29 3.08 -13.72
#